data_AF-A0A1G3ANU3-F1
#
_entry.id   AF-A0A1G3ANU3-F1
#
_cell.length_a   1.000
_cell.length_b   1.000
_cell.length_c   1.000
_cell.angle_alpha   90.00
_cell.angle_beta   90.00
_cell.angle_gamma   90.00
#
_symmetry.space_group_name_H-M   'P 1'
#
loop_
_entity.id
_entity.type
_entity.pdbx_description
1 polymer ?
#
loop_
_entity_poly.entity_id
_entity_poly.type
_entity_poly.pdbx_seq_one_letter_code
_entity_poly.pdbx_strand_id
1 'polypeptide(L)'
;MIQNGGDAMPITAECGSCHKRFKAPDKLVGKKVKCPQCGGVIPIPAPEPPKGAAPSAGSLLDEELAPARSAPKPARKCPSCGTPLADQAVLCVSCGFDLRTGAKLAAQLPPAPVAAGPAVTLKRKDWDQEEKKQEKAKKKRKKRRGELPQGIAFLRGVAVSFGAALIGSFMWFGLAYWLDVEMAIIAWVLGGLAGVGMMIGYGVEDVLAGFAAAAVALAAIFVAKVMIFAAFLGNPAHFMDNVELDEVAMEQGFDEGLPSEATVEEEIPGAVVPAAEGVSQEGFTEEGLAAEETSEEAFPDDAEVPEFEAPAGLLVVAAVVAAVISMFWPLWNILFLALACATAYQVGSGGGWLGQD
;
A
#
# COMPACT_ATOMS: atom_id res chain seq x y z
N MET A 1 -39.69 -4.66 -0.64
CA MET A 1 -39.41 -4.01 -1.93
C MET A 1 -37.94 -4.22 -2.21
N ILE A 2 -37.61 -5.05 -3.21
CA ILE A 2 -36.23 -5.44 -3.54
C ILE A 2 -35.65 -4.32 -4.41
N GLN A 3 -34.75 -3.51 -3.86
CA GLN A 3 -33.93 -2.58 -4.62
C GLN A 3 -32.64 -3.32 -5.02
N ASN A 4 -32.64 -3.94 -6.20
CA ASN A 4 -31.41 -4.19 -6.96
C ASN A 4 -31.03 -2.83 -7.56
N GLY A 5 -29.84 -2.25 -7.42
CA GLY A 5 -28.52 -2.86 -7.44
C GLY A 5 -27.80 -2.39 -8.70
N GLY A 6 -27.25 -1.16 -8.66
CA GLY A 6 -26.22 -0.63 -9.57
C GLY A 6 -26.60 -0.50 -11.04
N ASP A 7 -26.88 0.73 -11.48
CA ASP A 7 -27.01 1.12 -12.89
C ASP A 7 -25.70 0.84 -13.66
N ALA A 8 -25.62 -0.33 -14.30
CA ALA A 8 -24.67 -0.60 -15.38
C ALA A 8 -25.07 0.24 -16.60
N MET A 9 -24.11 0.89 -17.27
CA MET A 9 -24.43 1.63 -18.49
C MET A 9 -24.81 0.61 -19.57
N PRO A 10 -26.03 0.65 -20.13
CA PRO A 10 -26.42 -0.37 -21.09
C PRO A 10 -25.67 -0.17 -22.42
N ILE A 11 -24.78 -1.11 -22.77
CA ILE A 11 -24.18 -1.16 -24.11
C ILE A 11 -25.25 -1.63 -25.09
N THR A 12 -25.43 -0.87 -26.17
CA THR A 12 -26.35 -1.23 -27.25
C THR A 12 -25.62 -2.13 -28.24
N ALA A 13 -26.04 -3.39 -28.35
CA ALA A 13 -25.48 -4.35 -29.30
C ALA A 13 -26.49 -4.69 -30.40
N GLU A 14 -26.01 -4.92 -31.63
CA GLU A 14 -26.83 -5.32 -32.77
C GLU A 14 -26.66 -6.82 -33.06
N CYS A 15 -27.78 -7.52 -33.27
CA CYS A 15 -27.75 -8.94 -33.62
C CYS A 15 -27.42 -9.14 -35.10
N GLY A 16 -26.32 -9.83 -35.42
CA GLY A 16 -25.98 -10.18 -36.80
C GLY A 16 -26.93 -11.16 -37.51
N SER A 17 -27.89 -11.77 -36.81
CA SER A 17 -28.86 -12.71 -37.40
C SER A 17 -30.25 -12.12 -37.64
N CYS A 18 -30.70 -11.18 -36.81
CA CYS A 18 -32.03 -10.55 -36.95
C CYS A 18 -31.98 -9.02 -37.02
N HIS A 19 -30.79 -8.42 -37.00
CA HIS A 19 -30.51 -6.97 -37.08
C HIS A 19 -31.22 -6.10 -36.04
N LYS A 20 -31.84 -6.71 -35.00
CA LYS A 20 -32.44 -5.97 -33.90
C LYS A 20 -31.38 -5.55 -32.89
N ARG A 21 -31.50 -4.30 -32.43
CA ARG A 21 -30.67 -3.71 -31.37
C ARG A 21 -31.26 -4.06 -30.01
N PHE A 22 -30.43 -4.43 -29.05
CA PHE A 22 -30.84 -4.70 -27.68
C PHE A 22 -29.80 -4.15 -26.69
N LYS A 23 -30.26 -3.85 -25.48
CA LYS A 23 -29.41 -3.37 -24.39
C LYS A 23 -28.85 -4.58 -23.64
N ALA A 24 -27.53 -4.68 -23.59
CA ALA A 24 -26.84 -5.71 -22.82
C ALA A 24 -26.14 -5.07 -21.62
N PRO A 25 -26.15 -5.71 -20.44
CA PRO A 25 -25.42 -5.22 -19.28
C PRO A 25 -23.90 -5.35 -19.48
N ASP A 26 -23.14 -4.38 -18.98
CA ASP A 26 -21.67 -4.31 -19.08
C ASP A 26 -20.95 -5.58 -18.62
N LYS A 27 -21.53 -6.31 -17.66
CA LYS A 27 -20.98 -7.57 -17.12
C LYS A 27 -20.84 -8.69 -18.16
N LEU A 28 -21.43 -8.52 -19.34
CA LEU A 28 -21.39 -9.49 -20.44
C LEU A 28 -20.46 -9.06 -21.59
N VAL A 29 -19.71 -7.97 -21.43
CA VAL A 29 -18.67 -7.55 -22.38
C VAL A 29 -17.64 -8.69 -22.58
N GLY A 30 -17.31 -8.99 -23.84
CA GLY A 30 -16.38 -10.07 -24.20
C GLY A 30 -16.97 -11.49 -24.11
N LYS A 31 -18.22 -11.65 -23.62
CA LYS A 31 -18.92 -12.94 -23.55
C LYS A 31 -19.89 -13.13 -24.71
N LYS A 32 -20.17 -14.39 -25.06
CA LYS A 32 -21.16 -14.76 -26.08
C LYS A 32 -22.55 -14.85 -25.44
N VAL A 33 -23.49 -14.03 -25.88
CA VAL A 33 -24.87 -13.98 -25.34
C VAL A 33 -25.88 -14.40 -26.39
N LYS A 34 -27.04 -14.92 -25.96
CA LYS A 34 -28.14 -15.26 -26.86
C LYS A 34 -29.01 -14.03 -27.11
N CYS A 35 -29.37 -13.81 -28.37
CA CYS A 35 -30.33 -12.79 -28.76
C CYS A 35 -31.71 -13.11 -28.17
N PRO A 36 -32.36 -12.19 -27.44
CA PRO A 36 -33.70 -12.42 -26.89
C PRO A 36 -34.80 -12.48 -27.96
N GLN A 37 -34.52 -12.10 -29.20
CA GLN A 37 -35.51 -12.04 -30.28
C GLN A 37 -35.44 -13.23 -31.24
N CYS A 38 -34.26 -13.76 -31.53
CA CYS A 38 -34.09 -14.85 -32.49
C CYS A 38 -33.28 -16.05 -31.95
N GLY A 39 -32.75 -15.97 -30.73
CA GLY A 39 -31.94 -17.04 -30.12
C GLY A 39 -30.51 -17.19 -30.66
N GLY A 40 -30.11 -16.41 -31.67
CA GLY A 40 -28.76 -16.42 -32.23
C GLY A 40 -27.69 -16.00 -31.21
N VAL A 41 -26.50 -16.60 -31.30
CA VAL A 41 -25.37 -16.32 -30.37
C VAL A 41 -24.54 -15.16 -30.91
N ILE A 42 -24.47 -14.06 -30.15
CA ILE A 42 -23.78 -12.82 -30.53
C ILE A 42 -22.62 -12.58 -29.55
N PRO A 43 -21.39 -12.32 -30.03
CA PRO A 43 -20.31 -11.82 -29.18
C PRO A 43 -20.53 -10.34 -28.87
N ILE A 44 -20.48 -9.93 -27.59
CA ILE A 44 -20.55 -8.52 -27.22
C ILE A 44 -19.15 -7.90 -27.37
N PRO A 45 -18.95 -6.92 -28.28
CA PRO A 45 -17.66 -6.27 -28.46
C PRO A 45 -17.26 -5.48 -27.20
N ALA A 46 -15.99 -5.51 -26.84
CA ALA A 46 -15.45 -4.66 -25.80
C ALA A 46 -15.39 -3.21 -26.29
N PRO A 47 -15.79 -2.22 -25.46
CA PRO A 47 -15.64 -0.82 -25.83
C PRO A 47 -14.14 -0.51 -26.01
N GLU A 48 -13.77 -0.03 -27.20
CA GLU A 48 -12.44 0.53 -27.42
C GLU A 48 -12.32 1.85 -26.64
N PRO A 49 -11.20 2.12 -25.94
CA PRO A 49 -11.03 3.36 -25.21
C PRO A 49 -11.07 4.55 -26.18
N PRO A 50 -11.79 5.65 -25.87
CA PRO A 50 -11.87 6.80 -26.74
C PRO A 50 -10.48 7.40 -26.94
N LYS A 51 -9.96 7.33 -28.17
CA LYS A 51 -8.88 8.19 -28.65
C LYS A 51 -9.43 9.61 -28.74
N GLY A 52 -8.97 10.48 -27.85
CA GLY A 52 -9.09 11.92 -28.02
C GLY A 52 -9.76 12.64 -26.85
N ALA A 53 -8.98 12.89 -25.81
CA ALA A 53 -9.05 14.12 -25.02
C ALA A 53 -7.76 14.21 -24.21
N ALA A 54 -6.94 15.22 -24.50
CA ALA A 54 -5.78 15.54 -23.69
C ALA A 54 -6.24 16.09 -22.33
N PRO A 55 -5.60 15.70 -21.21
CA PRO A 55 -5.48 16.54 -20.04
C PRO A 55 -4.07 17.13 -19.99
N SER A 56 -4.04 18.45 -19.91
CA SER A 56 -2.89 19.26 -19.52
C SER A 56 -2.47 18.98 -18.09
N ALA A 57 -1.14 19.06 -17.87
CA ALA A 57 -0.43 19.33 -16.62
C ALA A 57 -0.64 18.33 -15.47
N GLY A 58 0.42 17.54 -15.20
CA GLY A 58 0.63 16.92 -13.89
C GLY A 58 1.14 15.49 -13.95
N SER A 59 2.31 15.25 -14.54
CA SER A 59 3.20 14.14 -14.16
C SER A 59 4.54 14.29 -14.90
N LEU A 60 5.39 15.18 -14.39
CA LEU A 60 6.83 14.99 -14.47
C LEU A 60 7.20 14.29 -13.16
N LEU A 61 8.15 13.34 -13.21
CA LEU A 61 8.57 12.42 -12.15
C LEU A 61 7.84 11.06 -12.18
N ASP A 62 8.18 10.21 -13.15
CA ASP A 62 8.67 8.82 -12.93
C ASP A 62 8.90 8.17 -14.32
N GLU A 63 10.08 8.40 -14.92
CA GLU A 63 10.47 7.77 -16.21
C GLU A 63 11.96 7.44 -16.19
N GLU A 64 12.41 6.76 -15.14
CA GLU A 64 13.77 6.21 -15.10
C GLU A 64 13.81 4.83 -14.43
N LEU A 65 12.93 3.90 -14.82
CA LEU A 65 13.23 2.45 -14.84
C LEU A 65 12.10 1.62 -15.50
N ALA A 66 11.94 1.74 -16.82
CA ALA A 66 11.14 0.77 -17.59
C ALA A 66 11.89 0.34 -18.87
N PRO A 67 12.20 -0.95 -19.07
CA PRO A 67 12.79 -1.39 -20.32
C PRO A 67 11.77 -1.23 -21.45
N ALA A 68 12.18 -0.50 -22.48
CA ALA A 68 11.42 -0.19 -23.69
C ALA A 68 10.67 -1.42 -24.23
N ARG A 69 9.33 -1.40 -24.14
CA ARG A 69 8.48 -2.34 -24.88
C ARG A 69 8.55 -1.99 -26.36
N SER A 70 9.44 -2.70 -27.04
CA SER A 70 9.54 -2.70 -28.51
C SER A 70 8.18 -3.08 -29.10
N ALA A 71 7.75 -2.35 -30.14
CA ALA A 71 6.58 -2.71 -30.94
C ALA A 71 6.64 -4.19 -31.38
N PRO A 72 5.49 -4.91 -31.44
CA PRO A 72 5.49 -6.32 -31.80
C PRO A 72 6.00 -6.51 -33.23
N LYS A 73 7.12 -7.20 -33.37
CA LYS A 73 7.65 -7.67 -34.66
C LYS A 73 6.67 -8.67 -35.29
N PRO A 74 6.65 -8.82 -36.63
CA PRO A 74 5.69 -9.67 -37.30
C PRO A 74 5.90 -11.14 -36.93
N ALA A 75 4.86 -11.77 -36.38
CA ALA A 75 4.86 -13.16 -35.97
C ALA A 75 5.14 -14.10 -37.17
N ARG A 76 6.22 -14.87 -37.08
CA ARG A 76 6.58 -15.94 -38.02
C ARG A 76 5.54 -17.07 -38.02
N LYS A 77 5.31 -17.73 -39.16
CA LYS A 77 4.38 -18.88 -39.26
C LYS A 77 5.11 -20.21 -39.10
N CYS A 78 4.45 -21.20 -38.52
CA CYS A 78 4.96 -22.57 -38.48
C CYS A 78 5.09 -23.13 -39.91
N PRO A 79 6.26 -23.63 -40.35
CA PRO A 79 6.43 -24.18 -41.69
C PRO A 79 5.66 -25.49 -41.91
N SER A 80 5.16 -26.13 -40.85
CA SER A 80 4.49 -27.44 -40.94
C SER A 80 2.96 -27.39 -40.81
N CYS A 81 2.38 -26.33 -40.22
CA CYS A 81 0.93 -26.19 -40.06
C CYS A 81 0.40 -24.76 -40.30
N GLY A 82 1.27 -23.76 -40.49
CA GLY A 82 0.90 -22.38 -40.81
C GLY A 82 0.45 -21.50 -39.63
N THR A 83 0.32 -22.05 -38.42
CA THR A 83 -0.06 -21.30 -37.20
C THR A 83 0.98 -20.22 -36.87
N PRO A 84 0.58 -19.01 -36.44
CA PRO A 84 1.54 -17.99 -36.00
C PRO A 84 2.29 -18.45 -34.75
N LEU A 85 3.60 -18.25 -34.75
CA LEU A 85 4.51 -18.53 -33.64
C LEU A 85 5.12 -17.22 -33.13
N ALA A 86 5.37 -17.17 -31.82
CA ALA A 86 6.17 -16.11 -31.23
C ALA A 86 7.62 -16.15 -31.77
N ASP A 87 8.29 -15.00 -31.81
CA ASP A 87 9.60 -14.84 -32.45
C ASP A 87 10.66 -15.83 -31.95
N GLN A 88 10.59 -16.17 -30.66
CA GLN A 88 11.49 -17.07 -29.94
C GLN A 88 10.90 -18.47 -29.67
N ALA A 89 9.81 -18.85 -30.34
CA ALA A 89 9.28 -20.20 -30.20
C ALA A 89 10.25 -21.23 -30.81
N VAL A 90 10.57 -22.27 -30.04
CA VAL A 90 11.43 -23.38 -30.47
C VAL A 90 10.60 -24.60 -30.92
N LEU A 91 9.35 -24.72 -30.46
CA LEU A 91 8.45 -25.82 -30.77
C LEU A 91 7.04 -25.29 -31.07
N CYS A 92 6.39 -25.79 -32.11
CA CYS A 92 4.99 -25.50 -32.39
C CYS A 92 4.07 -26.35 -31.51
N VAL A 93 3.39 -25.73 -30.56
CA VAL A 93 2.44 -26.41 -29.66
C VAL A 93 1.19 -26.95 -30.36
N SER A 94 0.84 -26.43 -31.54
CA SER A 94 -0.34 -26.89 -32.28
C SER A 94 -0.11 -28.18 -33.08
N CYS A 95 1.11 -28.43 -33.57
CA CYS A 95 1.37 -29.58 -34.43
C CYS A 95 2.62 -30.40 -34.06
N GLY A 96 3.34 -30.02 -33.00
CA GLY A 96 4.53 -30.75 -32.53
C GLY A 96 5.77 -30.59 -33.43
N PHE A 97 5.79 -29.57 -34.31
CA PHE A 97 6.95 -29.29 -35.17
C PHE A 97 8.05 -28.56 -34.38
N ASP A 98 9.21 -29.19 -34.27
CA ASP A 98 10.38 -28.61 -33.60
C ASP A 98 11.19 -27.79 -34.61
N LEU A 99 11.33 -26.50 -34.34
CA LEU A 99 12.03 -25.55 -35.18
C LEU A 99 13.56 -25.65 -35.08
N ARG A 100 14.10 -26.32 -34.06
CA ARG A 100 15.55 -26.62 -33.97
C ARG A 100 15.93 -27.80 -34.85
N THR A 101 15.11 -28.85 -34.83
CA THR A 101 15.43 -30.11 -35.52
C THR A 101 14.81 -30.21 -36.90
N GLY A 102 13.85 -29.34 -37.23
CA GLY A 102 13.17 -29.32 -38.53
C GLY A 102 12.22 -30.50 -38.76
N ALA A 103 11.90 -31.27 -37.71
CA ALA A 103 11.07 -32.47 -37.78
C ALA A 103 9.83 -32.33 -36.89
N LYS A 104 8.72 -32.95 -37.31
CA LYS A 104 7.59 -33.20 -36.40
C LYS A 104 8.01 -34.31 -35.46
N LEU A 105 7.85 -34.11 -34.17
CA LEU A 105 8.03 -35.17 -33.18
C LEU A 105 7.01 -36.26 -33.47
N ALA A 106 7.45 -37.35 -34.10
CA ALA A 106 6.66 -38.55 -34.20
C ALA A 106 6.55 -39.10 -32.77
N ALA A 107 5.35 -39.02 -32.20
CA ALA A 107 5.02 -39.75 -30.98
C ALA A 107 5.01 -41.25 -31.32
N GLN A 108 6.19 -41.84 -31.53
CA GLN A 108 6.38 -43.25 -31.30
C GLN A 108 6.33 -43.39 -29.78
N LEU A 109 5.12 -43.59 -29.25
CA LEU A 109 5.03 -44.26 -27.96
C LEU A 109 5.80 -45.58 -28.14
N PRO A 110 6.86 -45.83 -27.35
CA PRO A 110 7.45 -47.16 -27.36
C PRO A 110 6.32 -48.17 -27.07
N PRO A 111 6.29 -49.34 -27.73
CA PRO A 111 5.39 -50.39 -27.31
C PRO A 111 5.63 -50.60 -25.82
N ALA A 112 4.55 -50.48 -25.03
CA ALA A 112 4.61 -50.48 -23.59
C ALA A 112 5.55 -51.60 -23.11
N PRO A 113 6.51 -51.31 -22.20
CA PRO A 113 7.30 -52.37 -21.62
C PRO A 113 6.34 -53.33 -20.90
N VAL A 114 6.17 -54.52 -21.48
CA VAL A 114 5.63 -55.71 -20.82
C VAL A 114 6.66 -56.14 -19.78
N ALA A 115 6.77 -55.36 -18.72
CA ALA A 115 7.51 -55.69 -17.53
C ALA A 115 6.54 -55.54 -16.37
N ALA A 116 6.12 -56.71 -15.88
CA ALA A 116 5.30 -56.90 -14.71
C ALA A 116 5.97 -56.30 -13.46
N GLY A 117 5.77 -55.00 -13.23
CA GLY A 117 5.57 -54.53 -11.87
C GLY A 117 4.15 -54.90 -11.44
N PRO A 118 3.86 -55.15 -10.15
CA PRO A 118 2.49 -55.24 -9.71
C PRO A 118 1.84 -53.91 -10.09
N ALA A 119 0.93 -53.98 -11.06
CA ALA A 119 0.04 -52.88 -11.36
C ALA A 119 -0.60 -52.52 -10.02
N VAL A 120 -0.26 -51.35 -9.49
CA VAL A 120 -1.10 -50.74 -8.47
C VAL A 120 -2.37 -50.40 -9.23
N THR A 121 -3.24 -51.39 -9.34
CA THR A 121 -4.63 -51.21 -9.67
C THR A 121 -5.20 -50.48 -8.47
N LEU A 122 -4.98 -49.16 -8.40
CA LEU A 122 -5.88 -48.31 -7.65
C LEU A 122 -7.24 -48.56 -8.30
N LYS A 123 -8.02 -49.42 -7.66
CA LYS A 123 -9.35 -49.80 -8.11
C LYS A 123 -10.10 -48.48 -8.24
N ARG A 124 -10.67 -48.20 -9.41
CA ARG A 124 -11.50 -47.01 -9.65
C ARG A 124 -12.52 -46.77 -8.52
N LYS A 125 -12.98 -47.85 -7.88
CA LYS A 125 -13.89 -47.86 -6.73
C LYS A 125 -13.34 -47.20 -5.45
N ASP A 126 -12.04 -47.23 -5.22
CA ASP A 126 -11.41 -46.66 -4.02
C ASP A 126 -11.35 -45.14 -4.14
N TRP A 127 -11.01 -44.63 -5.35
CA TRP A 127 -11.11 -43.21 -5.69
C TRP A 127 -12.54 -42.66 -5.55
N ASP A 128 -13.56 -43.38 -6.03
CA ASP A 128 -14.97 -42.99 -5.89
C ASP A 128 -15.43 -42.93 -4.42
N GLN A 129 -14.86 -43.77 -3.54
CA GLN A 129 -15.18 -43.76 -2.11
C GLN A 129 -14.48 -42.61 -1.37
N GLU A 130 -13.20 -42.35 -1.67
CA GLU A 130 -12.44 -41.25 -1.07
C GLU A 130 -13.10 -39.90 -1.39
N GLU A 131 -13.48 -39.65 -2.65
CA GLU A 131 -14.15 -38.41 -3.05
C GLU A 131 -15.49 -38.24 -2.34
N LYS A 132 -16.32 -39.28 -2.27
CA LYS A 132 -17.60 -39.24 -1.53
C LYS A 132 -17.39 -39.00 -0.04
N LYS A 133 -16.32 -39.53 0.55
CA LYS A 133 -15.97 -39.31 1.97
C LYS A 133 -15.48 -37.88 2.20
N GLN A 134 -14.66 -37.34 1.31
CA GLN A 134 -14.22 -35.94 1.34
C GLN A 134 -15.39 -34.97 1.13
N GLU A 135 -16.28 -35.24 0.18
CA GLU A 135 -17.45 -34.41 -0.10
C GLU A 135 -18.42 -34.39 1.09
N LYS A 136 -18.64 -35.55 1.74
CA LYS A 136 -19.43 -35.65 2.98
C LYS A 136 -18.75 -34.92 4.14
N ALA A 137 -17.43 -34.98 4.28
CA ALA A 137 -16.68 -34.26 5.30
C ALA A 137 -16.73 -32.73 5.09
N LYS A 138 -16.58 -32.26 3.84
CA LYS A 138 -16.76 -30.86 3.45
C LYS A 138 -18.18 -30.38 3.72
N LYS A 139 -19.21 -31.17 3.35
CA LYS A 139 -20.62 -30.87 3.66
C LYS A 139 -20.90 -30.82 5.16
N LYS A 140 -20.34 -31.75 5.95
CA LYS A 140 -20.45 -31.73 7.43
C LYS A 140 -19.79 -30.50 8.04
N ARG A 141 -18.58 -30.12 7.59
CA ARG A 141 -17.90 -28.90 8.06
C ARG A 141 -18.70 -27.64 7.69
N LYS A 142 -19.23 -27.57 6.46
CA LYS A 142 -20.06 -26.44 5.99
C LYS A 142 -21.35 -26.31 6.80
N LYS A 143 -21.99 -27.44 7.15
CA LYS A 143 -23.20 -27.45 8.00
C LYS A 143 -22.91 -26.93 9.42
N ARG A 144 -21.85 -27.43 10.07
CA ARG A 144 -21.44 -26.95 11.41
C ARG A 144 -21.05 -25.47 11.42
N ARG A 145 -20.42 -24.97 10.34
CA ARG A 145 -20.05 -23.55 10.21
C ARG A 145 -21.27 -22.65 10.00
N GLY A 146 -22.38 -23.17 9.48
CA GLY A 146 -23.64 -22.46 9.33
C GLY A 146 -24.54 -22.46 10.57
N GLU A 147 -24.15 -23.15 11.65
CA GLU A 147 -24.94 -23.28 12.89
C GLU A 147 -24.43 -22.38 14.02
N LEU A 148 -23.29 -21.67 13.87
CA LEU A 148 -22.93 -20.64 14.85
C LEU A 148 -23.86 -19.44 14.66
N PRO A 149 -24.49 -18.91 15.73
CA PRO A 149 -25.18 -17.64 15.68
C PRO A 149 -24.24 -16.60 15.09
N GLN A 150 -24.70 -15.86 14.08
CA GLN A 150 -23.90 -14.88 13.35
C GLN A 150 -23.15 -13.91 14.28
N GLY A 151 -23.75 -13.59 15.44
CA GLY A 151 -23.13 -12.78 16.50
C GLY A 151 -21.90 -13.42 17.16
N ILE A 152 -21.87 -14.74 17.38
CA ILE A 152 -20.70 -15.41 17.99
C ILE A 152 -19.53 -15.45 17.00
N ALA A 153 -19.82 -15.68 15.72
CA ALA A 153 -18.79 -15.61 14.69
C ALA A 153 -18.21 -14.19 14.59
N PHE A 154 -19.06 -13.16 14.64
CA PHE A 154 -18.63 -11.76 14.64
C PHE A 154 -17.78 -11.43 15.86
N LEU A 155 -18.21 -11.82 17.06
CA LEU A 155 -17.48 -11.59 18.30
C LEU A 155 -16.12 -12.30 18.30
N ARG A 156 -16.04 -13.52 17.74
CA ARG A 156 -14.77 -14.21 17.49
C ARG A 156 -13.87 -13.42 16.54
N GLY A 157 -14.45 -12.85 15.47
CA GLY A 157 -13.78 -11.91 14.57
C GLY A 157 -13.15 -10.73 15.29
N VAL A 158 -13.95 -10.01 16.08
CA VAL A 158 -13.50 -8.86 16.86
C VAL A 158 -12.41 -9.27 17.86
N ALA A 159 -12.58 -10.39 18.56
CA ALA A 159 -11.59 -10.88 19.54
C ALA A 159 -10.23 -11.23 18.90
N VAL A 160 -10.25 -11.91 17.74
CA VAL A 160 -9.02 -12.23 17.00
C VAL A 160 -8.36 -10.95 16.47
N SER A 161 -9.15 -10.01 15.93
CA SER A 161 -8.65 -8.70 15.46
C SER A 161 -8.01 -7.91 16.59
N PHE A 162 -8.64 -7.87 17.76
CA PHE A 162 -8.16 -7.17 18.94
C PHE A 162 -6.87 -7.80 19.47
N GLY A 163 -6.82 -9.13 19.59
CA GLY A 163 -5.61 -9.82 20.02
C GLY A 163 -4.42 -9.57 19.09
N ALA A 164 -4.66 -9.61 17.78
CA ALA A 164 -3.65 -9.26 16.78
C ALA A 164 -3.19 -7.80 16.95
N ALA A 165 -4.14 -6.86 17.00
CA ALA A 165 -3.84 -5.43 17.12
C ALA A 165 -3.08 -5.08 18.41
N LEU A 166 -3.35 -5.76 19.53
CA LEU A 166 -2.58 -5.61 20.77
C LEU A 166 -1.13 -6.06 20.61
N ILE A 167 -0.89 -7.24 20.01
CA ILE A 167 0.48 -7.74 19.78
C ILE A 167 1.26 -6.72 18.94
N GLY A 168 0.65 -6.22 17.88
CA GLY A 168 1.26 -5.19 17.05
C GLY A 168 1.48 -3.87 17.80
N SER A 169 0.56 -3.45 18.66
CA SER A 169 0.70 -2.24 19.50
C SER A 169 1.88 -2.36 20.48
N PHE A 170 2.03 -3.51 21.13
CA PHE A 170 3.19 -3.79 22.00
C PHE A 170 4.50 -3.84 21.23
N MET A 171 4.52 -4.46 20.04
CA MET A 171 5.70 -4.46 19.18
C MET A 171 6.06 -3.04 18.74
N TRP A 172 5.08 -2.24 18.32
CA TRP A 172 5.32 -0.85 17.92
C TRP A 172 5.88 -0.02 19.06
N PHE A 173 5.28 -0.10 20.25
CA PHE A 173 5.81 0.55 21.46
C PHE A 173 7.25 0.12 21.75
N GLY A 174 7.55 -1.19 21.67
CA GLY A 174 8.90 -1.71 21.89
C GLY A 174 9.92 -1.19 20.87
N LEU A 175 9.56 -1.13 19.59
CA LEU A 175 10.43 -0.54 18.56
C LEU A 175 10.63 0.96 18.79
N ALA A 176 9.57 1.70 19.09
CA ALA A 176 9.66 3.13 19.36
C ALA A 176 10.51 3.43 20.60
N TYR A 177 10.45 2.57 21.61
CA TYR A 177 11.25 2.70 22.84
C TYR A 177 12.75 2.39 22.61
N TRP A 178 13.08 1.47 21.69
CA TRP A 178 14.46 1.06 21.44
C TRP A 178 15.17 1.85 20.35
N LEU A 179 14.42 2.34 19.37
CA LEU A 179 14.95 3.05 18.21
C LEU A 179 14.80 4.56 18.34
N ASP A 180 14.08 5.04 19.36
CA ASP A 180 13.72 6.44 19.62
C ASP A 180 13.10 7.18 18.41
N VAL A 181 12.71 6.44 17.36
CA VAL A 181 12.11 6.94 16.12
C VAL A 181 10.67 6.45 16.00
N GLU A 182 9.74 7.39 15.80
CA GLU A 182 8.32 7.09 15.59
C GLU A 182 8.04 6.77 14.10
N MET A 183 8.09 5.48 13.75
CA MET A 183 7.83 5.03 12.38
C MET A 183 6.33 4.97 12.07
N ALA A 184 5.78 6.00 11.42
CA ALA A 184 4.35 6.08 11.05
C ALA A 184 3.88 4.92 10.14
N ILE A 185 4.79 4.28 9.40
CA ILE A 185 4.46 3.13 8.54
C ILE A 185 3.92 1.92 9.32
N ILE A 186 4.28 1.78 10.61
CA ILE A 186 3.82 0.69 11.46
C ILE A 186 2.31 0.79 11.72
N ALA A 187 1.76 2.00 11.77
CA ALA A 187 0.32 2.21 11.93
C ALA A 187 -0.49 1.57 10.78
N TRP A 188 0.02 1.67 9.56
CA TRP A 188 -0.60 1.02 8.40
C TRP A 188 -0.59 -0.51 8.52
N VAL A 189 0.53 -1.08 8.97
CA VAL A 189 0.66 -2.52 9.22
C VAL A 189 -0.34 -3.00 10.27
N LEU A 190 -0.57 -2.21 11.33
CA LEU A 190 -1.58 -2.51 12.36
C LEU A 190 -3.00 -2.53 11.79
N GLY A 191 -3.32 -1.60 10.88
CA GLY A 191 -4.58 -1.60 10.15
C GLY A 191 -4.80 -2.90 9.37
N GLY A 192 -3.78 -3.31 8.60
CA GLY A 192 -3.81 -4.59 7.89
C GLY A 192 -3.97 -5.79 8.82
N LEU A 193 -3.23 -5.81 9.93
CA LEU A 193 -3.26 -6.91 10.90
C LEU A 193 -4.63 -7.04 11.60
N ALA A 194 -5.27 -5.92 11.96
CA ALA A 194 -6.63 -5.89 12.48
C ALA A 194 -7.64 -6.40 11.44
N GLY A 195 -7.51 -5.97 10.18
CA GLY A 195 -8.34 -6.45 9.07
C GLY A 195 -8.21 -7.96 8.83
N VAL A 196 -6.98 -8.50 8.79
CA VAL A 196 -6.70 -9.93 8.64
C VAL A 196 -7.27 -10.73 9.81
N GLY A 197 -7.15 -10.22 11.04
CA GLY A 197 -7.76 -10.82 12.21
C GLY A 197 -9.28 -10.96 12.06
N MET A 198 -9.93 -9.94 11.51
CA MET A 198 -11.38 -9.95 11.28
C MET A 198 -11.76 -10.95 10.19
N MET A 199 -10.98 -11.02 9.11
CA MET A 199 -11.18 -11.97 8.02
C MET A 199 -11.08 -13.44 8.50
N ILE A 200 -10.06 -13.76 9.30
CA ILE A 200 -9.84 -15.13 9.83
C ILE A 200 -10.90 -15.48 10.89
N GLY A 201 -11.24 -14.52 11.76
CA GLY A 201 -12.12 -14.73 12.91
C GLY A 201 -13.62 -14.67 12.55
N TYR A 202 -14.04 -13.84 11.60
CA TYR A 202 -15.44 -13.78 11.16
C TYR A 202 -15.71 -14.75 10.01
N GLY A 203 -14.88 -14.69 8.96
CA GLY A 203 -14.96 -15.58 7.80
C GLY A 203 -16.19 -15.40 6.91
N VAL A 204 -16.90 -14.28 7.08
CA VAL A 204 -18.03 -13.81 6.26
C VAL A 204 -17.70 -12.40 5.79
N GLU A 205 -18.03 -12.10 4.54
CA GLU A 205 -17.78 -10.81 3.90
C GLU A 205 -18.97 -9.89 4.19
N ASP A 206 -18.80 -8.96 5.13
CA ASP A 206 -19.82 -7.98 5.48
C ASP A 206 -19.19 -6.59 5.67
N VAL A 207 -19.93 -5.56 5.27
CA VAL A 207 -19.52 -4.16 5.45
C VAL A 207 -19.33 -3.82 6.94
N LEU A 208 -20.17 -4.39 7.82
CA LEU A 208 -20.08 -4.20 9.27
C LEU A 208 -18.75 -4.76 9.84
N ALA A 209 -18.23 -5.85 9.26
CA ALA A 209 -16.96 -6.41 9.67
C ALA A 209 -15.79 -5.48 9.34
N GLY A 210 -15.84 -4.79 8.19
CA GLY A 210 -14.88 -3.75 7.83
C GLY A 210 -14.86 -2.59 8.82
N PHE A 211 -16.03 -2.06 9.20
CA PHE A 211 -16.11 -0.99 10.21
C PHE A 211 -15.60 -1.42 11.58
N ALA A 212 -15.93 -2.64 12.00
CA ALA A 212 -15.43 -3.19 13.26
C ALA A 212 -13.90 -3.32 13.26
N ALA A 213 -13.31 -3.80 12.16
CA ALA A 213 -11.86 -3.89 12.02
C ALA A 213 -11.18 -2.51 12.06
N ALA A 214 -11.75 -1.51 11.37
CA ALA A 214 -11.23 -0.14 11.39
C ALA A 214 -11.31 0.49 12.79
N ALA A 215 -12.40 0.26 13.53
CA ALA A 215 -12.54 0.74 14.91
C ALA A 215 -11.51 0.08 15.85
N VAL A 216 -11.25 -1.22 15.69
CA VAL A 216 -10.20 -1.92 16.45
C VAL A 216 -8.81 -1.38 16.12
N ALA A 217 -8.52 -1.12 14.85
CA ALA A 217 -7.26 -0.53 14.43
C ALA A 217 -7.05 0.87 15.03
N LEU A 218 -8.08 1.73 14.99
CA LEU A 218 -8.05 3.06 15.61
C LEU A 218 -7.76 2.99 17.11
N ALA A 219 -8.46 2.10 17.83
CA ALA A 219 -8.26 1.92 19.27
C ALA A 219 -6.84 1.43 19.58
N ALA A 220 -6.30 0.49 18.80
CA ALA A 220 -4.95 -0.03 19.00
C ALA A 220 -3.86 1.02 18.72
N ILE A 221 -4.04 1.83 17.67
CA ILE A 221 -3.11 2.94 17.36
C ILE A 221 -3.15 3.99 18.48
N PHE A 222 -4.34 4.33 18.97
CA PHE A 222 -4.49 5.27 20.08
C PHE A 222 -3.82 4.77 21.35
N VAL A 223 -4.05 3.51 21.73
CA VAL A 223 -3.40 2.89 22.90
C VAL A 223 -1.88 2.85 22.75
N ALA A 224 -1.37 2.50 21.57
CA ALA A 224 0.07 2.50 21.29
C ALA A 224 0.67 3.90 21.52
N LYS A 225 0.07 4.95 20.93
CA LYS A 225 0.54 6.32 21.11
C LYS A 225 0.47 6.80 22.55
N VAL A 226 -0.58 6.46 23.29
CA VAL A 226 -0.68 6.80 24.71
C VAL A 226 0.44 6.13 25.51
N MET A 227 0.79 4.87 25.21
CA MET A 227 1.92 4.20 25.87
C MET A 227 3.26 4.84 25.53
N ILE A 228 3.50 5.18 24.26
CA ILE A 228 4.72 5.87 23.82
C ILE A 228 4.83 7.23 24.52
N PHE A 229 3.75 8.01 24.54
CA PHE A 229 3.71 9.31 25.21
C PHE A 229 3.96 9.19 26.71
N ALA A 230 3.32 8.21 27.37
CA ALA A 230 3.51 7.97 28.80
C ALA A 230 4.96 7.57 29.12
N ALA A 231 5.61 6.78 28.25
CA ALA A 231 7.02 6.43 28.40
C ALA A 231 7.95 7.64 28.22
N PHE A 232 7.66 8.49 27.23
CA PHE A 232 8.37 9.75 27.02
C PHE A 232 8.28 10.69 28.24
N LEU A 233 7.07 10.86 28.80
CA LEU A 233 6.88 11.68 30.00
C LEU A 233 7.51 11.07 31.26
N GLY A 234 7.56 9.74 31.36
CA GLY A 234 8.11 9.04 32.51
C GLY A 234 9.63 9.06 32.57
N ASN A 235 10.30 9.19 31.42
CA ASN A 235 11.77 9.24 31.36
C ASN A 235 12.25 10.16 30.22
N PRO A 236 12.18 11.49 30.39
CA PRO A 236 12.58 12.43 29.35
C PRO A 236 14.07 12.35 28.99
N ALA A 237 14.93 11.90 29.92
CA ALA A 237 16.37 11.77 29.68
C ALA A 237 16.69 10.75 28.57
N HIS A 238 15.95 9.63 28.50
CA HIS A 238 16.18 8.60 27.49
C HIS A 238 15.97 9.10 26.05
N PHE A 239 15.06 10.06 25.86
CA PHE A 239 14.74 10.57 24.53
C PHE A 239 15.62 11.75 24.13
N MET A 240 16.10 12.56 25.09
CA MET A 240 16.92 13.74 24.78
C MET A 240 18.34 13.38 24.36
N ASP A 241 18.91 12.27 24.86
CA ASP A 241 20.27 11.83 24.52
C ASP A 241 20.43 11.42 23.03
N ASN A 242 19.32 11.16 22.32
CA ASN A 242 19.33 10.72 20.93
C ASN A 242 19.06 11.86 19.92
N VAL A 243 18.58 13.02 20.37
CA VAL A 243 18.32 14.18 19.48
C VAL A 243 19.64 14.81 19.00
N GLU A 244 20.71 14.68 19.78
CA GLU A 244 22.05 15.22 19.44
C GLU A 244 22.70 14.52 18.24
N LEU A 245 22.26 13.30 17.86
CA LEU A 245 22.81 12.56 16.73
C LEU A 245 22.18 12.93 15.38
N ASP A 246 20.92 13.38 15.36
CA ASP A 246 20.25 13.79 14.11
C ASP A 246 20.70 15.20 13.64
N GLU A 247 21.08 16.08 14.57
CA GLU A 247 21.61 17.41 14.22
C GLU A 247 22.99 17.30 13.55
N VAL A 248 23.84 16.37 14.00
CA VAL A 248 25.16 16.12 13.41
C VAL A 248 25.08 15.30 12.12
N ALA A 249 24.11 14.39 11.98
CA ALA A 249 23.94 13.59 10.78
C ALA A 249 23.38 14.39 9.59
N MET A 250 22.61 15.45 9.84
CA MET A 250 22.09 16.31 8.77
C MET A 250 23.11 17.37 8.30
N GLU A 251 24.05 17.79 9.16
CA GLU A 251 25.15 18.68 8.76
C GLU A 251 26.26 17.96 7.97
N GLN A 252 26.45 16.65 8.15
CA GLN A 252 27.53 15.90 7.50
C GLN A 252 27.15 15.23 6.17
N GLY A 253 25.92 15.47 5.68
CA GLY A 253 25.38 14.87 4.46
C GLY A 253 25.36 15.77 3.22
N PHE A 254 26.29 16.71 3.05
CA PHE A 254 26.40 17.50 1.81
C PHE A 254 27.82 18.02 1.51
N ASP A 255 28.86 17.18 1.61
CA ASP A 255 30.15 17.52 1.01
C ASP A 255 30.97 16.26 0.63
N GLU A 256 30.44 15.48 -0.31
CA GLU A 256 31.26 14.53 -1.08
C GLU A 256 31.21 14.87 -2.57
N GLY A 257 32.11 15.78 -2.96
CA GLY A 257 33.00 15.59 -4.12
C GLY A 257 32.40 15.69 -5.53
N LEU A 258 32.48 16.88 -6.13
CA LEU A 258 32.67 17.01 -7.57
C LEU A 258 34.18 17.13 -7.88
N PRO A 259 34.81 16.20 -8.62
CA PRO A 259 36.09 16.45 -9.26
C PRO A 259 35.84 17.02 -10.66
N SER A 260 36.07 18.31 -10.86
CA SER A 260 36.18 18.90 -12.20
C SER A 260 37.66 19.11 -12.56
N GLU A 261 38.17 18.14 -13.30
CA GLU A 261 39.10 18.20 -14.43
C GLU A 261 39.91 19.50 -14.67
N ALA A 262 41.24 19.32 -14.62
CA ALA A 262 42.24 19.75 -15.61
C ALA A 262 42.17 21.16 -16.23
N THR A 263 43.11 22.03 -15.83
CA THR A 263 43.87 22.87 -16.78
C THR A 263 45.32 23.05 -16.33
N VAL A 264 46.21 22.39 -17.10
CA VAL A 264 47.48 22.82 -17.71
C VAL A 264 48.37 23.85 -17.01
N GLU A 265 49.66 23.47 -16.98
CA GLU A 265 50.89 24.15 -16.58
C GLU A 265 51.08 25.59 -17.09
N GLU A 266 51.63 26.47 -16.23
CA GLU A 266 52.68 27.42 -16.63
C GLU A 266 53.56 27.80 -15.41
N GLU A 267 54.87 27.51 -15.48
CA GLU A 267 55.92 27.95 -14.55
C GLU A 267 56.13 29.47 -14.64
N ILE A 268 56.36 30.18 -13.51
CA ILE A 268 57.45 31.18 -13.30
C ILE A 268 57.70 31.35 -11.77
N PRO A 269 58.96 31.47 -11.29
CA PRO A 269 59.34 31.28 -9.88
C PRO A 269 59.50 32.58 -9.07
N GLY A 270 59.44 32.43 -7.74
CA GLY A 270 60.14 33.27 -6.77
C GLY A 270 59.37 34.44 -6.18
N ALA A 271 58.81 34.25 -4.98
CA ALA A 271 58.60 35.32 -4.00
C ALA A 271 58.40 34.75 -2.59
N VAL A 272 59.50 34.73 -1.84
CA VAL A 272 59.66 35.03 -0.41
C VAL A 272 58.39 35.05 0.46
N VAL A 273 58.34 34.10 1.42
CA VAL A 273 57.47 34.11 2.60
C VAL A 273 57.93 35.23 3.56
N PRO A 274 57.02 35.90 4.26
CA PRO A 274 57.26 36.05 5.69
C PRO A 274 56.08 35.57 6.53
N ALA A 275 56.47 34.98 7.65
CA ALA A 275 55.63 34.57 8.75
C ALA A 275 55.32 35.75 9.70
N ALA A 276 54.33 35.50 10.57
CA ALA A 276 54.08 36.16 11.86
C ALA A 276 53.36 37.53 11.73
N GLU A 277 52.46 38.00 12.58
CA GLU A 277 52.13 37.84 14.01
C GLU A 277 50.61 38.11 14.18
N GLY A 278 49.87 37.45 15.07
CA GLY A 278 49.60 37.96 16.43
C GLY A 278 48.49 39.03 16.45
N VAL A 279 47.22 38.65 16.64
CA VAL A 279 46.12 39.59 16.93
C VAL A 279 45.69 39.43 18.38
N SER A 280 46.08 40.41 19.19
CA SER A 280 45.67 40.61 20.57
C SER A 280 44.33 41.35 20.65
N GLN A 281 43.54 40.92 21.63
CA GLN A 281 42.24 41.42 22.02
C GLN A 281 42.42 42.59 22.99
N GLU A 282 42.15 43.83 22.57
CA GLU A 282 42.12 44.97 23.49
C GLU A 282 41.01 45.98 23.13
N GLY A 283 40.15 46.25 24.12
CA GLY A 283 39.61 47.59 24.39
C GLY A 283 38.36 48.03 23.62
N PHE A 284 37.19 47.89 24.25
CA PHE A 284 36.10 48.85 24.02
C PHE A 284 35.65 49.44 25.36
N THR A 285 35.96 50.72 25.53
CA THR A 285 35.72 51.56 26.70
C THR A 285 34.28 52.03 26.77
N GLU A 286 33.72 51.99 27.97
CA GLU A 286 32.52 52.71 28.37
C GLU A 286 32.78 54.22 28.47
N GLU A 287 31.68 54.99 28.55
CA GLU A 287 31.53 56.44 28.80
C GLU A 287 31.36 57.36 27.59
N GLY A 288 30.16 57.96 27.45
CA GLY A 288 29.96 59.10 26.55
C GLY A 288 28.53 59.54 26.15
N LEU A 289 27.61 59.61 27.11
CA LEU A 289 26.45 60.51 27.23
C LEU A 289 26.10 61.46 26.03
N ALA A 290 24.87 61.39 25.51
CA ALA A 290 24.10 62.58 25.09
C ALA A 290 22.59 62.28 25.06
N ALA A 291 21.84 63.13 25.75
CA ALA A 291 20.40 63.07 25.94
C ALA A 291 19.63 63.54 24.68
N GLU A 292 18.58 62.82 24.32
CA GLU A 292 17.43 63.40 23.62
C GLU A 292 16.21 63.32 24.55
N GLU A 293 15.76 64.48 24.99
CA GLU A 293 14.48 64.69 25.64
C GLU A 293 13.37 64.48 24.60
N THR A 294 12.63 63.38 24.68
CA THR A 294 11.36 63.22 23.98
C THR A 294 10.21 63.39 24.97
N SER A 295 9.47 64.46 24.72
CA SER A 295 8.24 64.93 25.36
C SER A 295 7.31 63.85 25.92
N GLU A 296 6.93 64.07 27.18
CA GLU A 296 5.79 63.46 27.89
C GLU A 296 4.47 63.74 27.15
N GLU A 297 4.05 62.81 26.30
CA GLU A 297 2.64 62.67 25.92
C GLU A 297 1.99 61.73 26.95
N ALA A 298 1.10 62.29 27.76
CA ALA A 298 0.34 61.62 28.79
C ALA A 298 -0.46 60.44 28.20
N PHE A 299 -0.03 59.21 28.52
CA PHE A 299 -0.85 58.02 28.33
C PHE A 299 -1.94 57.99 29.42
N PRO A 300 -3.23 57.79 29.05
CA PRO A 300 -4.29 57.64 30.03
C PRO A 300 -4.09 56.37 30.87
N ASP A 301 -3.96 56.56 32.18
CA ASP A 301 -3.63 55.56 33.22
C ASP A 301 -4.74 54.53 33.54
N ASP A 302 -5.85 54.50 32.78
CA ASP A 302 -7.02 53.66 33.11
C ASP A 302 -7.39 52.70 31.98
N ALA A 303 -6.39 52.01 31.41
CA ALA A 303 -6.65 50.76 30.70
C ALA A 303 -6.38 49.61 31.67
N GLU A 304 -7.41 49.20 32.43
CA GLU A 304 -7.42 47.90 33.11
C GLU A 304 -7.10 46.82 32.08
N VAL A 305 -5.84 46.38 32.05
CA VAL A 305 -5.42 45.19 31.34
C VAL A 305 -6.07 44.05 32.12
N PRO A 306 -7.03 43.30 31.55
CA PRO A 306 -7.61 42.19 32.28
C PRO A 306 -6.50 41.15 32.49
N GLU A 307 -5.99 41.06 33.72
CA GLU A 307 -5.17 39.94 34.18
C GLU A 307 -6.03 38.69 34.09
N PHE A 308 -5.99 38.01 32.94
CA PHE A 308 -6.55 36.69 32.79
C PHE A 308 -5.62 35.71 33.51
N GLU A 309 -5.71 35.68 34.84
CA GLU A 309 -5.16 34.63 35.67
C GLU A 309 -5.91 33.33 35.36
N ALA A 310 -5.53 32.66 34.26
CA ALA A 310 -5.91 31.28 34.07
C ALA A 310 -5.35 30.51 35.27
N PRO A 311 -6.17 29.77 36.03
CA PRO A 311 -5.67 29.01 37.17
C PRO A 311 -4.56 28.09 36.64
N ALA A 312 -3.40 28.03 37.30
CA ALA A 312 -2.22 27.33 36.82
C ALA A 312 -2.52 25.89 36.32
N GLY A 313 -3.52 25.22 36.90
CA GLY A 313 -4.03 23.93 36.43
C GLY A 313 -4.61 23.93 35.02
N LEU A 314 -5.30 24.99 34.58
CA LEU A 314 -5.85 25.12 33.23
C LEU A 314 -4.72 25.29 32.19
N LEU A 315 -3.67 26.02 32.51
CA LEU A 315 -2.50 26.18 31.63
C LEU A 315 -1.73 24.86 31.47
N VAL A 316 -1.56 24.10 32.54
CA VAL A 316 -0.93 22.76 32.49
C VAL A 316 -1.78 21.81 31.65
N VAL A 317 -3.11 21.79 31.84
CA VAL A 317 -4.01 20.96 31.04
C VAL A 317 -3.96 21.38 29.56
N ALA A 318 -4.00 22.69 29.27
CA ALA A 318 -3.89 23.20 27.91
C ALA A 318 -2.56 22.83 27.24
N ALA A 319 -1.45 22.91 27.97
CA ALA A 319 -0.12 22.51 27.49
C ALA A 319 -0.04 21.00 27.22
N VAL A 320 -0.58 20.16 28.11
CA VAL A 320 -0.65 18.70 27.91
C VAL A 320 -1.53 18.36 26.70
N VAL A 321 -2.69 19.02 26.57
CA VAL A 321 -3.59 18.83 25.41
C VAL A 321 -2.92 19.28 24.12
N ALA A 322 -2.23 20.43 24.11
CA ALA A 322 -1.48 20.92 22.96
C ALA A 322 -0.32 19.98 22.59
N ALA A 323 0.41 19.45 23.57
CA ALA A 323 1.46 18.46 23.35
C ALA A 323 0.90 17.16 22.76
N VAL A 324 -0.23 16.67 23.29
CA VAL A 324 -0.94 15.51 22.73
C VAL A 324 -1.40 15.81 21.30
N ILE A 325 -1.99 16.97 21.02
CA ILE A 325 -2.41 17.30 19.65
C ILE A 325 -1.20 17.39 18.71
N SER A 326 -0.12 18.05 19.11
CA SER A 326 1.09 18.20 18.32
C SER A 326 1.75 16.86 17.99
N MET A 327 1.78 15.94 18.95
CA MET A 327 2.30 14.58 18.76
C MET A 327 1.37 13.70 17.89
N PHE A 328 0.06 13.88 18.01
CA PHE A 328 -0.91 13.06 17.28
C PHE A 328 -1.16 13.54 15.85
N TRP A 329 -0.98 14.83 15.57
CA TRP A 329 -1.48 15.49 14.37
C TRP A 329 -0.45 16.04 13.36
N PRO A 330 0.80 15.54 13.25
CA PRO A 330 1.55 15.76 12.01
C PRO A 330 0.71 15.28 10.82
N LEU A 331 0.65 16.04 9.73
CA LEU A 331 -0.13 15.69 8.53
C LEU A 331 0.21 14.26 8.03
N TRP A 332 1.46 13.85 8.21
CA TRP A 332 1.94 12.50 7.93
C TRP A 332 1.22 11.43 8.78
N ASN A 333 1.07 11.64 10.09
CA ASN A 333 0.40 10.68 10.97
C ASN A 333 -1.09 10.50 10.61
N ILE A 334 -1.76 11.56 10.18
CA ILE A 334 -3.16 11.50 9.72
C ILE A 334 -3.26 10.66 8.45
N LEU A 335 -2.32 10.84 7.50
CA LEU A 335 -2.28 10.05 6.28
C LEU A 335 -2.14 8.56 6.57
N PHE A 336 -1.19 8.17 7.42
CA PHE A 336 -0.99 6.76 7.79
C PHE A 336 -2.15 6.20 8.63
N LEU A 337 -2.78 7.01 9.47
CA LEU A 337 -3.99 6.63 10.19
C LEU A 337 -5.15 6.36 9.22
N ALA A 338 -5.35 7.24 8.23
CA ALA A 338 -6.37 7.05 7.20
C ALA A 338 -6.08 5.78 6.37
N LEU A 339 -4.82 5.56 5.99
CA LEU A 339 -4.38 4.37 5.27
C LEU A 339 -4.60 3.09 6.11
N ALA A 340 -4.31 3.13 7.41
CA ALA A 340 -4.55 2.03 8.34
C ALA A 340 -6.05 1.69 8.44
N CYS A 341 -6.91 2.70 8.59
CA CYS A 341 -8.36 2.52 8.64
C CYS A 341 -8.91 1.98 7.31
N ALA A 342 -8.47 2.53 6.19
CA ALA A 342 -8.89 2.11 4.86
C ALA A 342 -8.50 0.66 4.60
N THR A 343 -7.26 0.27 4.95
CA THR A 343 -6.81 -1.13 4.80
C THR A 343 -7.49 -2.08 5.76
N ALA A 344 -7.69 -1.71 7.03
CA ALA A 344 -8.47 -2.50 7.98
C ALA A 344 -9.90 -2.74 7.47
N TYR A 345 -10.55 -1.70 6.94
CA TYR A 345 -11.88 -1.77 6.36
C TYR A 345 -11.90 -2.67 5.12
N GLN A 346 -10.99 -2.46 4.18
CA GLN A 346 -10.98 -3.19 2.92
C GLN A 346 -10.69 -4.68 3.13
N VAL A 347 -9.71 -5.02 3.97
CA VAL A 347 -9.40 -6.41 4.31
C VAL A 347 -10.51 -7.04 5.16
N GLY A 348 -11.02 -6.32 6.16
CA GLY A 348 -12.04 -6.84 7.08
C GLY A 348 -13.42 -7.02 6.46
N SER A 349 -13.76 -6.25 5.42
CA SER A 349 -15.01 -6.41 4.67
C SER A 349 -14.97 -7.53 3.63
N GLY A 350 -13.79 -8.13 3.40
CA GLY A 350 -13.58 -9.11 2.34
C GLY A 350 -13.51 -8.49 0.94
N GLY A 351 -13.23 -7.18 0.85
CA GLY A 351 -13.10 -6.46 -0.42
C GLY A 351 -12.04 -7.12 -1.29
N GLY A 352 -12.50 -7.76 -2.38
CA GLY A 352 -11.72 -8.64 -3.24
C GLY A 352 -10.37 -8.08 -3.68
N TRP A 353 -9.33 -8.40 -2.92
CA TRP A 353 -7.93 -8.22 -3.34
C TRP A 353 -7.53 -9.19 -4.46
N LEU A 354 -8.36 -10.20 -4.68
CA LEU A 354 -8.29 -11.11 -5.81
C LEU A 354 -9.59 -10.93 -6.57
N GLY A 355 -9.54 -10.21 -7.69
CA GLY A 355 -10.58 -10.30 -8.71
C GLY A 355 -10.78 -11.76 -9.06
N GLN A 356 -11.79 -12.39 -8.45
CA GLN A 356 -12.32 -13.67 -8.92
C GLN A 356 -13.24 -13.33 -10.09
N ASP A 357 -12.60 -13.15 -11.25
CA ASP A 357 -13.23 -13.28 -12.56
C ASP A 357 -13.44 -14.77 -12.92
#